data_AF-A0A1X3RQJ8-F1
#
_entry.id   AF-A0A1X3RQJ8-F1
#
_cell.length_a   1.000
_cell.length_b   1.000
_cell.length_c   1.000
_cell.angle_alpha   90.00
_cell.angle_beta   90.00
_cell.angle_gamma   90.00
#
_symmetry.space_group_name_H-M   'P 1'
#
loop_
_entity.id
_entity.type
_entity.pdbx_description
1 polymer ?
#
loop_
_entity_poly.entity_id
_entity_poly.type
_entity_poly.pdbx_seq_one_letter_code
_entity_poly.pdbx_strand_id
1 'polypeptide(L)'
;MPVAFVVSSVNVGVSSIRYIIPFFIFIIIFISRKTDAITLNTRFNTFVFSVMLIASAYSIHNMLNTPKAINPMHNVSDIIQKNGLKKGYAEFWHASSISIYNNVQVAPVYYDGTKLIKMKWLSKDKWYNAGNNFVIINNIDIEATVIKQFGNPDKVIEAEGVKIFIWNKNLIAADN
;
A
#
# COMPACT_ATOMS: atom_id res chain seq x y z
N MET A 1 -1.04 10.97 -15.61
CA MET A 1 -0.36 10.05 -14.67
C MET A 1 0.77 9.36 -15.44
N PRO A 2 1.97 9.18 -14.86
CA PRO A 2 3.04 8.44 -15.52
C PRO A 2 2.58 7.02 -15.88
N VAL A 3 2.84 6.56 -17.11
CA VAL A 3 2.48 5.20 -17.61
C VAL A 3 2.93 4.09 -16.66
N ALA A 4 4.02 4.34 -15.93
CA ALA A 4 4.50 3.57 -14.78
C ALA A 4 3.38 3.12 -13.81
N PHE A 5 2.51 4.03 -13.38
CA PHE A 5 1.44 3.71 -12.42
C PHE A 5 0.33 2.83 -13.01
N VAL A 6 0.25 2.71 -14.34
CA VAL A 6 -0.69 1.81 -15.01
C VAL A 6 -0.17 0.36 -15.01
N VAL A 7 1.16 0.17 -14.98
CA VAL A 7 1.78 -1.16 -15.07
C VAL A 7 2.07 -1.77 -13.68
N SER A 8 2.32 -0.95 -12.67
CA SER A 8 2.62 -1.44 -11.31
C SER A 8 1.35 -1.53 -10.45
N SER A 9 0.84 -2.76 -10.26
CA SER A 9 -0.36 -3.00 -9.44
C SER A 9 -0.09 -3.14 -7.94
N VAL A 10 1.17 -3.11 -7.49
CA VAL A 10 1.54 -3.24 -6.06
C VAL A 10 2.74 -2.36 -5.75
N ASN A 11 2.51 -1.29 -4.98
CA ASN A 11 3.53 -0.31 -4.55
C ASN A 11 4.46 -0.83 -3.43
N VAL A 12 4.39 -2.13 -3.11
CA VAL A 12 5.05 -2.77 -1.95
C VAL A 12 6.08 -3.83 -2.39
N GLY A 13 6.17 -4.13 -3.68
CA GLY A 13 7.16 -5.06 -4.20
C GLY A 13 8.54 -4.42 -4.39
N VAL A 14 9.59 -5.21 -4.17
CA VAL A 14 11.01 -4.86 -4.44
C VAL A 14 11.24 -4.47 -5.92
N SER A 15 10.28 -4.73 -6.81
CA SER A 15 10.21 -4.26 -8.21
C SER A 15 9.32 -3.02 -8.40
N SER A 16 9.30 -2.10 -7.44
CA SER A 16 8.55 -0.84 -7.55
C SER A 16 9.16 0.09 -8.59
N ILE A 17 8.32 0.91 -9.24
CA ILE A 17 8.75 1.87 -10.27
C ILE A 17 9.79 2.89 -9.77
N ARG A 18 9.90 3.02 -8.45
CA ARG A 18 10.94 3.76 -7.75
C ARG A 18 12.36 3.39 -8.23
N TYR A 19 12.55 2.17 -8.77
CA TYR A 19 13.83 1.71 -9.33
C TYR A 19 13.98 1.93 -10.84
N ILE A 20 12.90 2.22 -11.56
CA ILE A 20 12.91 2.50 -13.01
C ILE A 20 13.16 3.98 -13.31
N ILE A 21 12.68 4.89 -12.46
CA ILE A 21 12.86 6.35 -12.66
C ILE A 21 14.35 6.76 -12.72
N PRO A 22 15.25 6.26 -11.85
CA PRO A 22 16.67 6.58 -11.92
C PRO A 22 17.30 6.21 -13.28
N PHE A 23 16.87 5.10 -13.88
CA PHE A 23 17.37 4.66 -15.20
C PHE A 23 17.13 5.71 -16.29
N PHE A 24 15.92 6.28 -16.36
CA PHE A 24 15.60 7.32 -17.35
C PHE A 24 16.37 8.62 -17.10
N ILE A 25 16.55 9.01 -15.83
CA ILE A 25 17.35 10.18 -15.46
C ILE A 25 18.80 9.99 -15.92
N PHE A 26 19.39 8.81 -15.67
CA PHE A 26 20.76 8.52 -16.10
C PHE A 26 20.90 8.49 -17.62
N ILE A 27 19.93 7.95 -18.36
CA ILE A 27 19.94 7.99 -19.84
C ILE A 27 19.96 9.43 -20.35
N ILE A 28 19.10 10.31 -19.81
CA ILE A 28 19.05 11.72 -20.24
C ILE A 28 20.38 12.43 -19.94
N ILE A 29 20.97 12.19 -18.76
CA ILE A 29 22.28 12.74 -18.41
C ILE A 29 23.36 12.23 -19.37
N PHE A 30 23.33 10.94 -19.71
CA PHE A 30 24.31 10.32 -20.61
C PHE A 30 24.21 10.87 -22.04
N ILE A 31 22.99 11.05 -22.55
CA ILE A 31 22.72 11.63 -23.88
C ILE A 31 23.09 13.12 -23.91
N SER A 32 22.90 13.84 -22.81
CA SER A 32 23.16 15.29 -22.73
C SER A 32 24.65 15.63 -22.70
N ARG A 33 25.53 14.68 -22.31
CA ARG A 33 26.99 14.87 -22.27
C ARG A 33 27.68 14.56 -23.61
N LYS A 34 27.12 15.03 -24.74
CA LYS A 34 27.68 14.81 -26.08
C LYS A 34 28.98 15.57 -26.41
N THR A 35 29.59 16.26 -25.44
CA THR A 35 30.74 17.17 -25.66
C THR A 35 32.06 16.72 -25.01
N ASP A 36 32.13 15.57 -24.33
CA ASP A 36 33.36 15.06 -23.73
C ASP A 36 34.01 13.96 -24.61
N ALA A 37 35.35 13.93 -24.72
CA ALA A 37 36.07 12.98 -25.58
C ALA A 37 35.81 11.49 -25.25
N ILE A 38 35.34 11.19 -24.02
CA ILE A 38 34.95 9.85 -23.57
C ILE A 38 33.57 9.44 -24.12
N THR A 39 32.64 10.38 -24.32
CA THR A 39 31.31 10.11 -24.92
C THR A 39 31.33 10.10 -26.46
N LEU A 40 32.46 10.43 -27.08
CA LEU A 40 32.63 10.34 -28.54
C LEU A 40 32.95 8.92 -29.03
N ASN A 41 33.35 8.00 -28.13
CA ASN A 41 33.57 6.61 -28.48
C ASN A 41 32.22 5.88 -28.63
N THR A 42 31.61 6.01 -29.81
CA THR A 42 30.32 5.43 -30.17
C THR A 42 30.27 3.93 -29.88
N ARG A 43 31.38 3.19 -29.98
CA ARG A 43 31.42 1.76 -29.67
C ARG A 43 31.24 1.48 -28.18
N PHE A 44 31.89 2.25 -27.31
CA PHE A 44 31.76 2.09 -25.86
C PHE A 44 30.36 2.50 -25.38
N ASN A 45 29.82 3.61 -25.89
CA ASN A 45 28.47 4.06 -25.54
C ASN A 45 27.38 3.08 -26.00
N THR A 46 27.49 2.55 -27.22
CA THR A 46 26.56 1.52 -27.72
C THR A 46 26.67 0.22 -26.91
N PHE A 47 27.87 -0.13 -26.44
CA PHE A 47 28.06 -1.28 -25.56
C PHE A 47 27.37 -1.07 -24.21
N VAL A 48 27.62 0.06 -23.53
CA VAL A 48 26.98 0.39 -22.24
C VAL A 48 25.46 0.43 -22.37
N PHE A 49 24.93 1.08 -23.42
CA PHE A 49 23.49 1.13 -23.67
C PHE A 49 22.89 -0.26 -23.91
N SER A 50 23.55 -1.11 -24.70
CA SER A 50 23.12 -2.49 -24.95
C SER A 50 23.08 -3.31 -23.67
N VAL A 51 24.12 -3.23 -22.82
CA VAL A 51 24.16 -3.93 -21.53
C VAL A 51 23.04 -3.46 -20.61
N MET A 52 22.82 -2.14 -20.52
CA MET A 52 21.75 -1.55 -19.75
C MET A 52 20.36 -2.00 -20.24
N LEU A 53 20.15 -2.04 -21.56
CA LEU A 53 18.90 -2.47 -22.18
C LEU A 53 18.63 -3.96 -21.91
N ILE A 54 19.65 -4.82 -22.03
CA ILE A 54 19.54 -6.25 -21.72
C ILE A 54 19.20 -6.45 -20.25
N ALA A 55 19.87 -5.75 -19.34
CA ALA A 55 19.60 -5.82 -17.90
C ALA A 55 18.17 -5.36 -17.57
N SER A 56 17.69 -4.29 -18.19
CA SER A 56 16.31 -3.82 -18.03
C SER A 56 15.29 -4.80 -18.61
N ALA A 57 15.54 -5.37 -19.78
CA ALA A 57 14.68 -6.38 -20.39
C ALA A 57 14.61 -7.65 -19.53
N TYR A 58 15.74 -8.10 -18.99
CA TYR A 58 15.78 -9.23 -18.05
C TYR A 58 15.01 -8.92 -16.75
N SER A 59 15.18 -7.73 -16.19
CA SER A 59 14.44 -7.29 -14.99
C SER A 59 12.92 -7.26 -15.22
N ILE A 60 12.47 -6.74 -16.37
CA ILE A 60 11.05 -6.73 -16.75
C ILE A 60 10.53 -8.16 -16.96
N HIS A 61 11.29 -8.99 -17.67
CA HIS A 61 10.93 -10.40 -17.88
C HIS A 61 10.77 -11.13 -16.54
N ASN A 62 11.71 -10.95 -15.63
CA ASN A 62 11.64 -11.53 -14.29
C ASN A 62 10.43 -10.98 -13.51
N MET A 63 10.16 -9.68 -13.57
CA MET A 63 8.99 -9.07 -12.93
C MET A 63 7.67 -9.64 -13.45
N LEU A 64 7.55 -9.88 -14.76
CA LEU A 64 6.34 -10.43 -15.38
C LEU A 64 6.14 -11.93 -15.06
N ASN A 65 7.24 -12.67 -14.92
CA ASN A 65 7.21 -14.12 -14.69
C ASN A 65 7.28 -14.52 -13.22
N THR A 66 7.63 -13.60 -12.32
CA THR A 66 7.58 -13.87 -10.89
C THR A 66 6.09 -13.95 -10.48
N PRO A 67 5.64 -15.08 -9.90
CA PRO A 67 4.28 -15.20 -9.43
C PRO A 67 4.01 -14.08 -8.41
N LYS A 68 2.93 -13.33 -8.64
CA LYS A 68 2.51 -12.27 -7.72
C LYS A 68 2.23 -12.93 -6.37
N ALA A 69 2.97 -12.53 -5.34
CA ALA A 69 2.68 -12.98 -3.98
C ALA A 69 1.23 -12.64 -3.64
N ILE A 70 0.46 -13.63 -3.21
CA ILE A 70 -0.91 -13.44 -2.75
C ILE A 70 -0.80 -12.72 -1.40
N ASN A 71 -1.31 -11.50 -1.34
CA ASN A 71 -1.37 -10.76 -0.08
C ASN A 71 -2.53 -11.34 0.76
N PRO A 72 -2.28 -11.85 1.98
CA PRO A 72 -3.34 -12.34 2.87
C PRO A 72 -4.47 -11.32 3.09
N MET A 73 -4.14 -10.02 3.02
CA MET A 73 -5.12 -8.94 3.17
C MET A 73 -6.18 -8.89 2.06
N HIS A 74 -5.96 -9.58 0.92
CA HIS A 74 -7.00 -9.81 -0.07
C HIS A 74 -8.17 -10.60 0.52
N ASN A 75 -7.87 -11.71 1.23
CA ASN A 75 -8.90 -12.53 1.88
C ASN A 75 -9.63 -11.75 2.99
N VAL A 76 -8.91 -10.93 3.76
CA VAL A 76 -9.50 -10.03 4.76
C VAL A 76 -10.48 -9.05 4.09
N SER A 77 -10.10 -8.46 2.95
CA SER A 77 -11.00 -7.57 2.18
C SER A 77 -12.26 -8.30 1.69
N ASP A 78 -12.11 -9.53 1.18
CA ASP A 78 -13.24 -10.36 0.74
C ASP A 78 -14.20 -10.68 1.89
N ILE A 79 -13.67 -10.99 3.08
CA ILE A 79 -14.47 -11.25 4.27
C ILE A 79 -15.25 -9.99 4.68
N ILE A 80 -14.61 -8.82 4.69
CA ILE A 80 -15.27 -7.55 4.99
C ILE A 80 -16.43 -7.31 4.01
N GLN A 81 -16.17 -7.45 2.70
CA GLN A 81 -17.18 -7.25 1.66
C GLN A 81 -18.34 -8.26 1.76
N LYS A 82 -18.05 -9.54 2.00
CA LYS A 82 -19.06 -10.60 2.18
C LYS A 82 -19.98 -10.36 3.38
N ASN A 83 -19.49 -9.65 4.40
CA ASN A 83 -20.30 -9.23 5.55
C ASN A 83 -21.03 -7.89 5.32
N GLY A 84 -21.03 -7.36 4.08
CA GLY A 84 -21.71 -6.11 3.73
C GLY A 84 -21.02 -4.85 4.29
N LEU A 85 -19.83 -4.99 4.85
CA LEU A 85 -19.07 -3.90 5.44
C LEU A 85 -18.33 -3.13 4.35
N LYS A 86 -18.26 -1.81 4.50
CA LYS A 86 -17.63 -0.93 3.50
C LYS A 86 -16.56 -0.03 4.06
N LYS A 87 -16.68 0.38 5.33
CA LYS A 87 -15.79 1.38 5.91
C LYS A 87 -15.44 1.05 7.35
N GLY A 88 -14.19 1.26 7.72
CA GLY A 88 -13.69 0.93 9.05
C GLY A 88 -12.30 1.49 9.30
N TYR A 89 -11.68 1.04 10.39
CA TYR A 89 -10.36 1.49 10.83
C TYR A 89 -9.36 0.35 10.91
N ALA A 90 -8.10 0.64 10.65
CA ALA A 90 -6.99 -0.27 10.93
C ALA A 90 -5.68 0.50 11.05
N GLU A 91 -4.64 -0.15 11.57
CA GLU A 91 -3.27 0.37 11.49
C GLU A 91 -2.87 0.60 10.03
N PHE A 92 -1.97 1.55 9.79
CA PHE A 92 -1.61 2.05 8.45
C PHE A 92 -1.36 0.97 7.39
N TRP A 93 -0.56 -0.05 7.71
CA TRP A 93 -0.19 -1.09 6.75
C TRP A 93 -1.37 -1.98 6.38
N HIS A 94 -2.22 -2.31 7.34
CA HIS A 94 -3.44 -3.08 7.11
C HIS A 94 -4.48 -2.25 6.34
N ALA A 95 -4.70 -1.00 6.76
CA ALA A 95 -5.63 -0.08 6.11
C ALA A 95 -5.27 0.12 4.63
N SER A 96 -3.97 0.36 4.36
CA SER A 96 -3.45 0.54 3.01
C SER A 96 -3.55 -0.73 2.19
N SER A 97 -3.22 -1.89 2.76
CA SER A 97 -3.25 -3.16 2.04
C SER A 97 -4.67 -3.59 1.67
N ILE A 98 -5.63 -3.42 2.58
CA ILE A 98 -7.02 -3.86 2.39
C ILE A 98 -7.77 -2.93 1.43
N SER A 99 -7.55 -1.62 1.53
CA SER A 99 -8.23 -0.63 0.69
C SER A 99 -7.82 -0.66 -0.79
N ILE A 100 -6.79 -1.44 -1.14
CA ILE A 100 -6.43 -1.73 -2.53
C ILE A 100 -7.44 -2.70 -3.16
N TYR A 101 -8.07 -3.54 -2.34
CA TYR A 101 -8.93 -4.62 -2.78
C TYR A 101 -10.41 -4.28 -2.54
N ASN A 102 -11.25 -4.65 -3.50
CA ASN A 102 -12.70 -4.45 -3.46
C ASN A 102 -13.11 -2.98 -3.24
N ASN A 103 -14.40 -2.74 -3.01
CA ASN A 103 -14.93 -1.41 -2.69
C ASN A 103 -14.99 -1.18 -1.17
N VAL A 104 -13.89 -1.51 -0.48
CA VAL A 104 -13.73 -1.35 0.97
C VAL A 104 -12.78 -0.18 1.23
N GLN A 105 -13.16 0.73 2.12
CA GLN A 105 -12.36 1.89 2.50
C GLN A 105 -11.99 1.79 3.98
N VAL A 106 -10.76 1.40 4.27
CA VAL A 106 -10.24 1.34 5.64
C VAL A 106 -9.40 2.58 5.92
N ALA A 107 -9.83 3.40 6.88
CA ALA A 107 -9.10 4.60 7.26
C ALA A 107 -7.96 4.25 8.24
N PRO A 108 -6.74 4.75 8.00
CA PRO A 108 -5.60 4.46 8.86
C PRO A 108 -5.71 5.17 10.21
N VAL A 109 -5.44 4.47 11.31
CA VAL A 109 -5.43 5.05 12.66
C VAL A 109 -4.13 4.75 13.37
N TYR A 110 -3.76 5.60 14.32
CA TYR A 110 -2.70 5.30 15.28
C TYR A 110 -3.30 4.94 16.63
N TYR A 111 -2.52 4.19 17.39
CA TYR A 111 -2.76 3.95 18.80
C TYR A 111 -1.82 4.84 19.62
N ASP A 112 -2.38 5.65 20.51
CA ASP A 112 -1.60 6.56 21.37
C ASP A 112 -1.36 5.99 22.79
N GLY A 113 -1.75 4.74 23.04
CA GLY A 113 -1.73 4.13 24.37
C GLY A 113 -3.07 4.18 25.11
N THR A 114 -4.03 5.00 24.64
CA THR A 114 -5.31 5.21 25.34
C THR A 114 -6.53 5.24 24.42
N LYS A 115 -6.34 5.58 23.15
CA LYS A 115 -7.39 5.69 22.13
C LYS A 115 -6.81 5.46 20.73
N LEU A 116 -7.70 5.10 19.82
CA LEU A 116 -7.46 5.19 18.38
C LEU A 116 -7.68 6.63 17.93
N ILE A 117 -6.62 7.21 17.35
CA ILE A 117 -6.58 8.55 16.80
C ILE A 117 -6.46 8.52 15.28
N LYS A 118 -7.03 9.53 14.62
CA LYS A 118 -6.96 9.69 13.16
C LYS A 118 -5.50 9.90 12.73
N MET A 119 -5.04 9.15 11.73
CA MET A 119 -3.75 9.41 11.10
C MET A 119 -3.92 10.50 10.04
N LYS A 120 -3.41 11.72 10.27
CA LYS A 120 -3.54 12.84 9.30
C LYS A 120 -2.58 12.75 8.10
N TRP A 121 -1.49 12.00 8.24
CA TRP A 121 -0.53 11.80 7.15
C TRP A 121 -1.08 10.81 6.11
N LEU A 122 -0.90 11.07 4.81
CA LEU A 122 -1.39 10.20 3.71
C LEU A 122 -2.87 9.77 3.80
N SER A 123 -3.73 10.57 4.43
CA SER A 123 -5.16 10.29 4.56
C SER A 123 -6.03 11.49 4.17
N LYS A 124 -7.34 11.27 4.06
CA LYS A 124 -8.33 12.34 3.83
C LYS A 124 -9.29 12.40 5.00
N ASP A 125 -9.63 13.60 5.49
CA ASP A 125 -10.54 13.77 6.63
C ASP A 125 -11.90 13.08 6.43
N LYS A 126 -12.41 13.10 5.19
CA LYS A 126 -13.65 12.42 4.82
C LYS A 126 -13.65 10.91 5.10
N TRP A 127 -12.48 10.30 5.26
CA TRP A 127 -12.38 8.87 5.57
C TRP A 127 -12.81 8.55 7.00
N TYR A 128 -12.74 9.52 7.91
CA TYR A 128 -13.08 9.33 9.33
C TYR A 128 -14.51 9.74 9.67
N ASN A 129 -15.18 10.49 8.78
CA ASN A 129 -16.43 11.18 9.13
C ASN A 129 -17.71 10.46 8.66
N ALA A 130 -17.66 9.25 8.09
CA ALA A 130 -18.86 8.65 7.51
C ALA A 130 -18.88 7.11 7.47
N GLY A 131 -19.69 6.49 8.33
CA GLY A 131 -20.16 5.10 8.21
C GLY A 131 -19.12 4.04 8.55
N ASN A 132 -18.11 4.38 9.33
CA ASN A 132 -17.10 3.43 9.80
C ASN A 132 -17.74 2.55 10.88
N ASN A 133 -17.76 1.23 10.69
CA ASN A 133 -18.46 0.32 11.61
C ASN A 133 -17.68 -0.94 11.96
N PHE A 134 -16.40 -1.00 11.57
CA PHE A 134 -15.49 -2.06 12.01
C PHE A 134 -14.10 -1.53 12.29
N VAL A 135 -13.34 -2.28 13.10
CA VAL A 135 -11.94 -2.04 13.41
C VAL A 135 -11.16 -3.33 13.23
N ILE A 136 -10.04 -3.27 12.52
CA ILE A 136 -9.13 -4.40 12.33
C ILE A 136 -7.99 -4.28 13.33
N ILE A 137 -7.79 -5.34 14.10
CA ILE A 137 -6.88 -5.41 15.24
C ILE A 137 -5.85 -6.51 14.96
N ASN A 138 -4.58 -6.17 15.14
CA ASN A 138 -3.43 -7.05 15.00
C ASN A 138 -2.64 -7.25 16.32
N ASN A 139 -3.01 -6.54 17.39
CA ASN A 139 -2.34 -6.60 18.69
C ASN A 139 -3.37 -6.55 19.84
N ILE A 140 -3.14 -7.35 20.88
CA ILE A 140 -3.96 -7.43 22.08
C ILE A 140 -4.03 -6.11 22.87
N ASP A 141 -2.98 -5.28 22.82
CA ASP A 141 -2.99 -3.97 23.49
C ASP A 141 -3.98 -2.99 22.84
N ILE A 142 -4.12 -3.12 21.51
CA ILE A 142 -5.09 -2.34 20.73
C ILE A 142 -6.51 -2.84 21.02
N GLU A 143 -6.69 -4.15 21.23
CA GLU A 143 -7.99 -4.76 21.52
C GLU A 143 -8.65 -4.16 22.76
N ALA A 144 -7.94 -4.13 23.89
CA ALA A 144 -8.45 -3.58 25.14
C ALA A 144 -8.85 -2.10 24.99
N THR A 145 -8.06 -1.33 24.26
CA THR A 145 -8.30 0.09 24.00
C THR A 145 -9.51 0.30 23.11
N VAL A 146 -9.63 -0.47 22.03
CA VAL A 146 -10.77 -0.42 21.11
C VAL A 146 -12.06 -0.72 21.85
N ILE A 147 -12.07 -1.73 22.73
CA ILE A 147 -13.21 -2.06 23.58
C ILE A 147 -13.50 -0.91 24.55
N LYS A 148 -12.48 -0.31 25.16
CA LYS A 148 -12.65 0.83 26.06
C LYS A 148 -13.23 2.06 25.35
N GLN A 149 -12.84 2.31 24.11
CA GLN A 149 -13.26 3.49 23.35
C GLN A 149 -14.63 3.32 22.69
N PHE A 150 -14.90 2.16 22.09
CA PHE A 150 -16.11 1.92 21.30
C PHE A 150 -17.11 0.99 21.97
N GLY A 151 -16.76 0.37 23.10
CA GLY A 151 -17.55 -0.67 23.75
C GLY A 151 -17.31 -2.06 23.14
N ASN A 152 -17.99 -3.07 23.68
CA ASN A 152 -17.90 -4.43 23.16
C ASN A 152 -18.38 -4.50 21.70
N PRO A 153 -17.70 -5.25 20.82
CA PRO A 153 -18.15 -5.48 19.45
C PRO A 153 -19.40 -6.37 19.41
N ASP A 154 -20.27 -6.13 18.44
CA ASP A 154 -21.44 -6.96 18.17
C ASP A 154 -21.06 -8.29 17.49
N LYS A 155 -19.97 -8.28 16.72
CA LYS A 155 -19.43 -9.46 16.06
C LYS A 155 -17.91 -9.37 15.95
N VAL A 156 -17.23 -10.50 16.13
CA VAL A 156 -15.79 -10.66 15.92
C VAL A 156 -15.56 -11.72 14.87
N ILE A 157 -14.69 -11.43 13.90
CA ILE A 157 -14.26 -12.37 12.87
C ILE A 157 -12.73 -12.43 12.88
N GLU A 158 -12.16 -13.62 12.95
CA GLU A 158 -10.70 -13.82 12.89
C GLU A 158 -10.31 -14.34 11.51
N ALA A 159 -9.30 -13.72 10.89
CA ALA A 159 -8.78 -14.11 9.59
C ALA A 159 -7.35 -13.63 9.41
N GLU A 160 -6.48 -14.46 8.83
CA GLU A 160 -5.11 -14.08 8.42
C GLU A 160 -4.29 -13.40 9.54
N GLY A 161 -4.47 -13.85 10.79
CA GLY A 161 -3.75 -13.30 11.95
C GLY A 161 -4.27 -11.95 12.46
N VAL A 162 -5.40 -11.45 11.95
CA VAL A 162 -6.07 -10.24 12.45
C VAL A 162 -7.48 -10.55 12.95
N LYS A 163 -7.98 -9.72 13.87
CA LYS A 163 -9.36 -9.73 14.33
C LYS A 163 -10.12 -8.54 13.74
N ILE A 164 -11.29 -8.78 13.17
CA ILE A 164 -12.20 -7.77 12.65
C ILE A 164 -13.33 -7.63 13.67
N PHE A 165 -13.32 -6.53 14.40
CA PHE A 165 -14.38 -6.18 15.34
C PHE A 165 -15.43 -5.34 14.63
N ILE A 166 -16.70 -5.68 14.79
CA ILE A 166 -17.80 -5.09 14.03
C ILE A 166 -18.85 -4.56 15.01
N TRP A 167 -19.40 -3.38 14.68
CA TRP A 167 -20.46 -2.74 15.44
C TRP A 167 -21.66 -2.39 14.56
N ASN A 168 -22.85 -2.44 15.14
CA ASN A 168 -24.11 -1.96 14.58
C ASN A 168 -24.31 -0.45 14.82
N LYS A 169 -23.21 0.31 14.90
CA LYS A 169 -23.21 1.77 15.05
C LYS A 169 -22.03 2.38 14.29
N ASN A 170 -22.13 3.67 14.01
CA ASN A 170 -21.03 4.44 13.44
C ASN A 170 -19.97 4.73 14.51
N LEU A 171 -18.71 4.50 14.15
CA LEU A 171 -17.53 4.68 14.98
C LEU A 171 -16.78 5.94 14.54
N ILE A 172 -16.39 6.77 15.51
CA ILE A 172 -15.65 8.01 15.24
C ILE A 172 -14.30 7.90 15.96
N ALA A 173 -13.23 7.81 15.18
CA ALA A 173 -11.87 7.88 15.73
C ALA A 173 -11.62 9.26 16.34
N ALA A 174 -10.82 9.31 17.41
CA ALA A 174 -10.53 10.56 18.09
C ALA A 174 -9.58 11.44 17.26
N ASP A 175 -9.66 12.74 17.48
CA ASP A 175 -8.65 13.65 16.94
C ASP A 175 -7.33 13.52 17.73
N ASN A 176 -6.25 13.73 17.00
CA ASN A 176 -4.88 13.86 17.52
C ASN A 176 -4.69 15.28 18.06
#